data_AF-A0A2G3Q128-F1
#
_entry.id   AF-A0A2G3Q128-F1
#
_cell.length_a   1.000
_cell.length_b   1.000
_cell.length_c   1.000
_cell.angle_alpha   90.00
_cell.angle_beta   90.00
_cell.angle_gamma   90.00
#
_symmetry.space_group_name_H-M   'P 1'
#
loop_
_entity.id
_entity.type
_entity.pdbx_description
1 polymer ?
#
loop_
_entity_poly.entity_id
_entity_poly.type
_entity_poly.pdbx_seq_one_letter_code
_entity_poly.pdbx_strand_id
1 'polypeptide(L)'
;MPCYEFVQNRECEHFPCHPTPYPEEFNCLFCYCPLYGLKNKCGGNFVYLKNGIKSCINCLKPHDKEGYRHVQSHIKEVMELGKLEVKEKKMSKIVLVTGGARSGKSTYAEQLCKEQNNSTAYIATSVPFDDDFRERVKKHQQSRPNHWTTYEVYEDIYKQIGEIGKKHETVILDCVTLMVNNLMFKENIDYDTCSQEDIDQLEKHIKEQVAKLIEEIEKTSLYFVAVTNEIGLSPVADNRLTRIYTDIIGRVNQQFAKSAREVYLVVSGIPVCIKQS
;
A
#
# COMPACT_ATOMS: atom_id res chain seq x y z
N MET A 1 -35.65 8.02 32.36
CA MET A 1 -34.42 7.71 31.60
C MET A 1 -34.80 6.73 30.51
N PRO A 2 -34.54 6.99 29.21
CA PRO A 2 -34.74 5.97 28.19
C PRO A 2 -33.78 4.81 28.48
N CYS A 3 -34.32 3.62 28.70
CA CYS A 3 -33.54 2.43 29.02
C CYS A 3 -32.90 1.89 27.73
N TYR A 4 -31.76 2.44 27.32
CA TYR A 4 -31.06 2.05 26.08
C TYR A 4 -30.61 0.57 26.07
N GLU A 5 -30.69 -0.11 27.22
CA GLU A 5 -30.33 -1.52 27.41
C GLU A 5 -31.52 -2.47 27.18
N PHE A 6 -32.74 -1.95 27.01
CA PHE A 6 -33.94 -2.76 26.84
C PHE A 6 -34.97 -2.10 25.92
N VAL A 7 -35.32 -2.78 24.84
CA VAL A 7 -36.34 -2.31 23.87
C VAL A 7 -37.31 -3.44 23.58
N GLN A 8 -38.60 -3.13 23.54
CA GLN A 8 -39.65 -4.04 23.09
C GLN A 8 -40.43 -3.41 21.96
N ASN A 9 -40.53 -4.12 20.84
CA ASN A 9 -41.45 -3.76 19.76
C ASN A 9 -42.59 -4.77 19.71
N ARG A 10 -43.61 -4.58 20.56
CA ARG A 10 -44.78 -5.47 20.65
C ARG A 10 -45.71 -5.38 19.44
N GLU A 11 -45.56 -4.33 18.62
CA GLU A 11 -46.32 -4.14 17.38
C GLU A 11 -45.70 -4.90 16.21
N CYS A 12 -44.48 -5.43 16.36
CA CYS A 12 -43.85 -6.27 15.35
C CYS A 12 -44.62 -7.58 15.16
N GLU A 13 -44.95 -7.92 13.92
CA GLU A 13 -45.62 -9.17 13.56
C GLU A 13 -44.85 -10.43 13.97
N HIS A 14 -43.54 -10.28 14.20
CA HIS A 14 -42.64 -11.34 14.64
C HIS A 14 -42.33 -11.28 16.15
N PHE A 15 -43.07 -10.53 16.97
CA PHE A 15 -42.81 -10.49 18.42
C PHE A 15 -43.57 -11.59 19.17
N PRO A 16 -42.89 -12.37 20.05
CA PRO A 16 -41.44 -12.49 20.20
C PRO A 16 -40.86 -13.31 19.03
N CYS A 17 -39.66 -12.94 18.56
CA CYS A 17 -39.07 -13.61 17.39
C CYS A 17 -38.54 -15.01 17.71
N HIS A 18 -38.50 -15.35 19.00
CA HIS A 18 -38.21 -16.69 19.51
C HIS A 18 -39.24 -17.06 20.58
N PRO A 19 -39.63 -18.35 20.69
CA PRO A 19 -40.52 -18.80 21.74
C PRO A 19 -39.94 -18.49 23.14
N THR A 20 -40.73 -17.84 23.98
CA THR A 20 -40.38 -17.54 25.38
C THR A 20 -41.61 -17.67 26.28
N PRO A 21 -41.48 -18.20 27.51
CA PRO A 21 -42.54 -18.15 28.51
C PRO A 21 -42.67 -16.77 29.18
N TYR A 22 -41.69 -15.87 28.96
CA TYR A 22 -41.59 -14.54 29.60
C TYR A 22 -41.52 -13.42 28.54
N PRO A 23 -42.61 -13.13 27.80
CA PRO A 23 -42.62 -12.10 26.75
C PRO A 23 -42.35 -10.69 27.29
N GLU A 24 -42.66 -10.43 28.55
CA GLU A 24 -42.37 -9.17 29.25
C GLU A 24 -40.87 -8.92 29.47
N GLU A 25 -40.05 -9.97 29.47
CA GLU A 25 -38.59 -9.87 29.60
C GLU A 25 -37.88 -9.95 28.23
N PHE A 26 -38.62 -10.11 27.14
CA PHE A 26 -38.07 -10.30 25.81
C PHE A 26 -37.51 -9.00 25.22
N ASN A 27 -36.22 -8.96 24.93
CA ASN A 27 -35.52 -7.80 24.41
C ASN A 27 -35.38 -7.88 22.88
N CYS A 28 -35.75 -6.81 22.18
CA CYS A 28 -35.71 -6.69 20.71
C CYS A 28 -34.42 -6.02 20.19
N LEU A 29 -33.46 -5.69 21.05
CA LEU A 29 -32.27 -4.93 20.66
C LEU A 29 -31.39 -5.62 19.61
N PHE A 30 -31.38 -6.94 19.55
CA PHE A 30 -30.55 -7.70 18.62
C PHE A 30 -31.40 -8.61 17.73
N CYS A 31 -31.25 -8.48 16.42
CA CYS A 31 -31.87 -9.41 15.46
C CYS A 31 -31.04 -10.70 15.26
N TYR A 32 -29.79 -10.70 15.72
CA TYR A 32 -28.87 -11.85 15.70
C TYR A 32 -27.92 -11.76 16.89
N CYS A 33 -27.34 -12.90 17.32
CA CYS A 33 -26.37 -12.89 18.42
C CYS A 33 -24.97 -12.49 17.91
N PRO A 34 -24.41 -11.33 18.33
CA PRO A 34 -23.07 -10.92 17.91
C PRO A 34 -21.97 -11.81 18.50
N LEU A 35 -22.28 -12.62 19.53
CA LEU A 35 -21.33 -13.51 20.19
C LEU A 35 -21.23 -14.89 19.52
N TYR A 36 -21.87 -15.12 18.37
CA TYR A 36 -21.88 -16.44 17.71
C TYR A 36 -20.47 -17.00 17.51
N GLY A 37 -19.54 -16.15 17.03
CA GLY A 37 -18.14 -16.46 16.73
C GLY A 37 -17.30 -16.87 17.94
N LEU A 38 -17.70 -16.54 19.18
CA LEU A 38 -17.00 -16.97 20.39
C LEU A 38 -17.13 -18.47 20.67
N LYS A 39 -17.89 -19.22 19.86
CA LYS A 39 -18.10 -20.68 20.00
C LYS A 39 -18.50 -21.02 21.44
N ASN A 40 -17.72 -21.85 22.15
CA ASN A 40 -17.99 -22.29 23.51
C ASN A 40 -17.91 -21.18 24.56
N LYS A 41 -17.27 -20.06 24.24
CA LYS A 41 -17.03 -18.95 25.18
C LYS A 41 -18.17 -17.93 25.20
N CYS A 42 -19.20 -18.07 24.37
CA CYS A 42 -20.24 -17.04 24.23
C CYS A 42 -21.20 -16.94 25.43
N GLY A 43 -21.17 -17.88 26.38
CA GLY A 43 -22.05 -17.90 27.56
C GLY A 43 -23.56 -17.99 27.27
N GLY A 44 -23.92 -18.42 26.05
CA GLY A 44 -25.30 -18.62 25.62
C GLY A 44 -25.71 -20.09 25.64
N ASN A 45 -27.00 -20.36 25.45
CA ASN A 45 -27.53 -21.72 25.36
C ASN A 45 -27.55 -22.20 23.90
N PHE A 46 -26.67 -23.11 23.51
CA PHE A 46 -26.57 -23.59 22.13
C PHE A 46 -26.21 -25.07 22.09
N VAL A 47 -26.40 -25.69 20.93
CA VAL A 47 -25.98 -27.08 20.66
C VAL A 47 -25.16 -27.14 19.38
N TYR A 48 -24.25 -28.10 19.28
CA TYR A 48 -23.58 -28.41 18.02
C TYR A 48 -24.33 -29.51 17.29
N LEU A 49 -24.67 -29.25 16.02
CA LEU A 49 -25.24 -30.26 15.14
C LEU A 49 -24.16 -31.28 14.72
N LYS A 50 -24.59 -32.43 14.18
CA LYS A 50 -23.67 -33.50 13.75
C LYS A 50 -22.60 -33.06 12.73
N ASN A 51 -22.87 -32.00 11.98
CA ASN A 51 -21.95 -31.40 11.01
C ASN A 51 -21.02 -30.32 11.60
N GLY A 52 -21.00 -30.16 12.93
CA GLY A 52 -20.15 -29.18 13.61
C GLY A 52 -20.68 -27.74 13.58
N ILE A 53 -21.87 -27.49 13.00
CA ILE A 53 -22.49 -26.16 13.01
C ILE A 53 -23.10 -25.90 14.38
N LYS A 54 -22.78 -24.73 14.95
CA LYS A 54 -23.39 -24.25 16.20
C LYS A 54 -24.81 -23.77 15.90
N SER A 55 -25.81 -24.39 16.53
CA SER A 55 -27.21 -24.01 16.48
C SER A 55 -27.60 -23.26 17.75
N CYS A 56 -28.07 -22.03 17.57
CA CYS A 56 -28.52 -21.14 18.65
C CYS A 56 -30.05 -20.97 18.67
N ILE A 57 -30.81 -21.84 18.00
CA ILE A 57 -32.26 -21.66 17.81
C ILE A 57 -33.05 -21.57 19.13
N ASN A 58 -32.54 -22.19 20.20
CA ASN A 58 -33.12 -22.17 21.54
C ASN A 58 -32.40 -21.19 22.50
N CYS A 59 -31.56 -20.31 21.97
CA CYS A 59 -30.80 -19.34 22.75
C CYS A 59 -31.57 -18.02 22.87
N LEU A 60 -32.04 -17.71 24.08
CA LEU A 60 -32.64 -16.40 24.37
C LEU A 60 -31.62 -15.37 24.89
N LYS A 61 -30.33 -15.71 24.96
CA LYS A 61 -29.30 -14.83 25.57
C LYS A 61 -29.28 -13.39 25.02
N PRO A 62 -29.38 -13.12 23.70
CA PRO A 62 -29.45 -11.74 23.19
C PRO A 62 -30.84 -11.10 23.38
N HIS A 63 -31.87 -11.90 23.66
CA HIS A 63 -33.26 -11.49 23.87
C HIS A 63 -33.64 -11.45 25.35
N ASP A 64 -32.69 -11.68 26.25
CA ASP A 64 -32.90 -11.60 27.68
C ASP A 64 -32.84 -10.14 28.16
N LYS A 65 -33.46 -9.85 29.30
CA LYS A 65 -33.46 -8.52 29.93
C LYS A 65 -32.05 -8.02 30.22
N GLU A 66 -31.16 -8.91 30.65
CA GLU A 66 -29.73 -8.62 30.89
C GLU A 66 -28.84 -8.95 29.67
N GLY A 67 -29.45 -9.36 28.55
CA GLY A 67 -28.75 -9.80 27.34
C GLY A 67 -27.82 -8.74 26.76
N TYR A 68 -28.23 -7.47 26.81
CA TYR A 68 -27.38 -6.35 26.37
C TYR A 68 -26.07 -6.26 27.13
N ARG A 69 -26.09 -6.32 28.46
CA ARG A 69 -24.88 -6.25 29.28
C ARG A 69 -23.95 -7.42 29.03
N HIS A 70 -24.52 -8.62 28.88
CA HIS A 70 -23.75 -9.82 28.52
C HIS A 70 -23.08 -9.69 27.15
N VAL A 71 -23.79 -9.15 26.16
CA VAL A 71 -23.22 -8.89 24.84
C VAL A 71 -22.08 -7.86 24.92
N GLN A 72 -22.29 -6.75 25.64
CA GLN A 72 -21.29 -5.70 25.78
C GLN A 72 -20.03 -6.18 26.53
N SER A 73 -20.16 -7.07 27.53
CA SER A 73 -18.99 -7.60 28.25
C SER A 73 -18.08 -8.48 27.38
N HIS A 74 -18.63 -9.09 26.32
CA HIS A 74 -17.89 -9.98 25.42
C HIS A 74 -17.58 -9.35 24.05
N ILE A 75 -18.02 -8.12 23.78
CA ILE A 75 -17.86 -7.50 22.47
C ILE A 75 -16.39 -7.30 22.09
N LYS A 76 -15.52 -7.03 23.07
CA LYS A 76 -14.07 -6.90 22.87
C LYS A 76 -13.46 -8.20 22.36
N GLU A 77 -13.85 -9.34 22.93
CA GLU A 77 -13.35 -10.66 22.50
C GLU A 77 -13.81 -10.99 21.07
N VAL A 78 -15.04 -10.61 20.70
CA VAL A 78 -15.53 -10.76 19.32
C VAL A 78 -14.70 -9.91 18.36
N MET A 79 -14.42 -8.65 18.72
CA MET A 79 -13.57 -7.78 17.91
C MET A 79 -12.14 -8.32 17.80
N GLU A 80 -11.59 -8.93 18.86
CA GLU A 80 -10.28 -9.56 18.85
C GLU A 80 -10.24 -10.82 17.95
N LEU A 81 -11.27 -11.67 17.99
CA LEU A 81 -11.39 -12.78 17.04
C LEU A 81 -11.44 -12.29 15.59
N GLY A 82 -12.19 -11.21 15.33
CA GLY A 82 -12.22 -10.57 14.01
C GLY A 82 -10.84 -10.06 13.57
N LYS A 83 -10.04 -9.53 14.50
CA LYS A 83 -8.65 -9.12 14.24
C LYS A 83 -7.68 -10.30 14.06
N LEU A 84 -7.96 -11.48 14.62
CA LEU A 84 -7.12 -12.67 14.46
C LEU A 84 -7.37 -13.36 13.11
N GLU A 85 -8.60 -13.33 12.60
CA GLU A 85 -8.92 -13.80 11.24
C GLU A 85 -8.52 -12.77 10.16
N VAL A 86 -8.52 -11.48 10.51
CA VAL A 86 -7.87 -10.41 9.73
C VAL A 86 -6.46 -10.19 10.28
N LYS A 87 -5.55 -11.17 10.08
CA LYS A 87 -4.16 -10.78 9.86
C LYS A 87 -4.22 -9.83 8.68
N GLU A 88 -4.16 -8.52 8.92
CA GLU A 88 -4.04 -7.51 7.88
C GLU A 88 -3.01 -8.04 6.89
N LYS A 89 -3.48 -8.41 5.70
CA LYS A 89 -2.59 -8.59 4.58
C LYS A 89 -2.06 -7.18 4.37
N LYS A 90 -0.92 -6.84 5.00
CA LYS A 90 -0.26 -5.54 4.87
C LYS A 90 -0.17 -5.31 3.36
N MET A 91 -1.03 -4.45 2.85
CA MET A 91 -0.98 -4.09 1.44
C MET A 91 0.27 -3.28 1.24
N SER A 92 0.96 -3.49 0.12
CA SER A 92 2.06 -2.62 -0.26
C SER A 92 1.62 -1.15 -0.23
N LYS A 93 2.56 -0.27 0.11
CA LYS A 93 2.36 1.17 0.09
C LYS A 93 3.42 1.77 -0.83
N ILE A 94 2.99 2.23 -2.00
CA ILE A 94 3.85 2.97 -2.91
C ILE A 94 3.82 4.46 -2.53
N VAL A 95 4.99 5.06 -2.36
CA VAL A 95 5.19 6.50 -2.16
C VAL A 95 6.07 7.02 -3.29
N LEU A 96 5.61 8.08 -3.96
CA LEU A 96 6.40 8.75 -4.99
C LEU A 96 6.98 10.05 -4.42
N VAL A 97 8.29 10.23 -4.54
CA VAL A 97 8.98 11.48 -4.21
C VAL A 97 9.56 12.07 -5.49
N THR A 98 9.06 13.23 -5.88
CA THR A 98 9.48 13.95 -7.08
C THR A 98 10.00 15.34 -6.77
N GLY A 99 10.67 15.97 -7.72
CA GLY A 99 11.16 17.35 -7.61
C GLY A 99 12.33 17.66 -8.53
N GLY A 100 12.77 18.92 -8.53
CA GLY A 100 13.88 19.37 -9.35
C GLY A 100 15.22 18.71 -9.04
N ALA A 101 16.23 19.00 -9.87
CA ALA A 101 17.61 18.67 -9.53
C ALA A 101 18.03 19.42 -8.25
N ARG A 102 18.74 18.73 -7.34
CA ARG A 102 19.21 19.29 -6.06
C ARG A 102 18.11 19.89 -5.16
N SER A 103 16.86 19.47 -5.34
CA SER A 103 15.75 19.95 -4.51
C SER A 103 15.69 19.34 -3.10
N GLY A 104 16.55 18.37 -2.77
CA GLY A 104 16.51 17.64 -1.49
C GLY A 104 15.65 16.37 -1.50
N LYS A 105 15.09 15.98 -2.65
CA LYS A 105 14.20 14.81 -2.77
C LYS A 105 14.79 13.48 -2.30
N SER A 106 16.05 13.17 -2.61
CA SER A 106 16.68 11.92 -2.16
C SER A 106 16.85 11.90 -0.64
N THR A 107 17.24 13.03 -0.04
CA THR A 107 17.33 13.17 1.43
C THR A 107 15.98 12.92 2.10
N TYR A 108 14.91 13.49 1.56
CA TYR A 108 13.56 13.27 2.07
C TYR A 108 13.09 11.82 1.87
N ALA A 109 13.34 11.22 0.71
CA ALA A 109 13.01 9.82 0.43
C ALA A 109 13.75 8.87 1.40
N GLU A 110 15.02 9.12 1.68
CA GLU A 110 15.76 8.36 2.68
C GLU A 110 15.21 8.54 4.09
N GLN A 111 14.78 9.75 4.45
CA GLN A 111 14.16 10.02 5.73
C GLN A 111 12.87 9.19 5.91
N LEU A 112 12.00 9.16 4.89
CA LEU A 112 10.77 8.33 4.91
C LEU A 112 11.08 6.85 5.16
N CYS A 113 12.15 6.33 4.54
CA CYS A 113 12.60 4.96 4.77
C CYS A 113 13.17 4.75 6.18
N LYS A 114 14.00 5.68 6.68
CA LYS A 114 14.58 5.61 8.03
C LYS A 114 13.50 5.63 9.12
N GLU A 115 12.43 6.40 8.92
CA GLU A 115 11.29 6.48 9.84
C GLU A 115 10.52 5.16 9.95
N GLN A 116 10.60 4.26 8.95
CA GLN A 116 10.03 2.91 9.07
C GLN A 116 10.78 2.02 10.07
N ASN A 117 12.03 2.36 10.37
CA ASN A 117 12.88 1.69 11.36
C ASN A 117 12.90 0.14 11.22
N ASN A 118 13.06 -0.34 9.98
CA ASN A 118 13.02 -1.76 9.63
C ASN A 118 14.04 -2.11 8.52
N SER A 119 14.03 -3.37 8.07
CA SER A 119 14.92 -3.85 7.02
C SER A 119 14.67 -3.12 5.69
N THR A 120 15.66 -2.38 5.20
CA THR A 120 15.56 -1.53 4.01
C THR A 120 16.49 -1.99 2.88
N ALA A 121 15.93 -2.13 1.68
CA ALA A 121 16.70 -2.31 0.45
C ALA A 121 16.78 -1.01 -0.35
N TYR A 122 17.94 -0.78 -0.97
CA TYR A 122 18.20 0.34 -1.86
C TYR A 122 18.40 -0.19 -3.28
N ILE A 123 17.53 0.19 -4.21
CA ILE A 123 17.67 -0.11 -5.64
C ILE A 123 18.35 1.08 -6.31
N ALA A 124 19.62 0.89 -6.65
CA ALA A 124 20.43 1.88 -7.36
C ALA A 124 20.33 1.61 -8.87
N THR A 125 19.72 2.56 -9.58
CA THR A 125 19.54 2.47 -11.04
C THR A 125 20.67 3.15 -11.81
N SER A 126 21.60 3.82 -11.12
CA SER A 126 22.72 4.52 -11.73
C SER A 126 23.75 3.55 -12.33
N VAL A 127 24.11 3.75 -13.60
CA VAL A 127 25.28 3.10 -14.22
C VAL A 127 26.39 4.16 -14.31
N PRO A 128 27.55 4.00 -13.62
CA PRO A 128 28.58 5.03 -13.63
C PRO A 128 29.30 5.13 -14.97
N PHE A 129 29.06 6.19 -15.74
CA PHE A 129 29.62 6.37 -17.08
C PHE A 129 30.74 7.41 -17.17
N ASP A 130 30.81 8.39 -16.26
CA ASP A 130 31.89 9.38 -16.18
C ASP A 130 32.43 9.57 -14.75
N ASP A 131 33.58 10.25 -14.61
CA ASP A 131 34.27 10.42 -13.34
C ASP A 131 33.53 11.36 -12.36
N ASP A 132 32.87 12.40 -12.87
CA ASP A 132 32.04 13.32 -12.06
C ASP A 132 30.81 12.60 -11.47
N PHE A 133 30.19 11.72 -12.24
CA PHE A 133 29.08 10.89 -11.86
C PHE A 133 29.53 9.79 -10.90
N ARG A 134 30.70 9.19 -11.11
CA ARG A 134 31.31 8.24 -10.15
C ARG A 134 31.56 8.88 -8.80
N GLU A 135 32.08 10.10 -8.73
CA GLU A 135 32.26 10.81 -7.46
C GLU A 135 30.93 11.11 -6.75
N ARG A 136 29.90 11.47 -7.51
CA ARG A 136 28.55 11.69 -6.98
C ARG A 136 27.96 10.40 -6.43
N VAL A 137 28.06 9.29 -7.18
CA VAL A 137 27.62 7.97 -6.73
C VAL A 137 28.36 7.56 -5.47
N LYS A 138 29.68 7.78 -5.38
CA LYS A 138 30.47 7.50 -4.17
C LYS A 138 29.98 8.29 -2.95
N LYS A 139 29.78 9.60 -3.09
CA LYS A 139 29.24 10.43 -1.98
C LYS A 139 27.86 9.94 -1.55
N HIS A 140 27.01 9.58 -2.52
CA HIS A 140 25.67 9.07 -2.26
C HIS A 140 25.65 7.64 -1.69
N GLN A 141 26.65 6.81 -1.98
CA GLN A 141 26.84 5.51 -1.34
C GLN A 141 27.32 5.69 0.11
N GLN A 142 28.21 6.65 0.37
CA GLN A 142 28.76 6.93 1.70
C GLN A 142 27.73 7.55 2.67
N SER A 143 26.71 8.23 2.17
CA SER A 143 25.63 8.78 3.01
C SER A 143 24.58 7.73 3.43
N ARG A 144 24.59 6.54 2.82
CA ARG A 144 23.63 5.48 3.13
C ARG A 144 23.97 4.82 4.47
N PRO A 145 22.96 4.44 5.27
CA PRO A 145 23.21 3.62 6.45
C PRO A 145 23.86 2.29 6.07
N ASN A 146 24.94 1.91 6.77
CA ASN A 146 25.69 0.67 6.51
C ASN A 146 24.84 -0.62 6.63
N HIS A 147 23.68 -0.55 7.26
CA HIS A 147 22.77 -1.69 7.44
C HIS A 147 21.78 -1.86 6.28
N TRP A 148 21.79 -0.99 5.27
CA TRP A 148 20.93 -1.12 4.08
C TRP A 148 21.57 -2.02 3.03
N THR A 149 20.77 -2.92 2.44
CA THR A 149 21.23 -3.77 1.34
C THR A 149 21.05 -3.03 0.02
N THR A 150 22.12 -2.88 -0.76
CA THR A 150 22.06 -2.24 -2.09
C THR A 150 21.94 -3.28 -3.21
N TYR A 151 21.04 -3.03 -4.15
CA TYR A 151 20.81 -3.78 -5.38
C TYR A 151 21.07 -2.86 -6.57
N GLU A 152 22.10 -3.15 -7.37
CA GLU A 152 22.43 -2.36 -8.56
C GLU A 152 21.70 -2.96 -9.77
N VAL A 153 20.55 -2.37 -10.12
CA VAL A 153 19.70 -2.85 -11.20
C VAL A 153 18.87 -1.68 -11.76
N TYR A 154 18.80 -1.59 -13.10
CA TYR A 154 18.01 -0.58 -13.80
C TYR A 154 17.01 -1.16 -14.80
N GLU A 155 17.08 -2.46 -15.07
CA GLU A 155 16.19 -3.17 -16.01
C GLU A 155 15.57 -4.37 -15.30
N ASP A 156 14.34 -4.71 -15.69
CA ASP A 156 13.64 -5.88 -15.18
C ASP A 156 13.57 -5.93 -13.64
N ILE A 157 13.55 -4.75 -13.00
CA ILE A 157 13.55 -4.60 -11.54
C ILE A 157 12.42 -5.42 -10.92
N TYR A 158 11.27 -5.49 -11.60
CA TYR A 158 10.10 -6.27 -11.22
C TYR A 158 10.43 -7.74 -10.91
N LYS A 159 11.41 -8.36 -11.60
CA LYS A 159 11.82 -9.76 -11.38
C LYS A 159 12.43 -9.99 -10.00
N GLN A 160 12.98 -8.95 -9.37
CA GLN A 160 13.65 -9.06 -8.07
C GLN A 160 12.72 -8.73 -6.90
N ILE A 161 11.59 -8.05 -7.15
CA ILE A 161 10.70 -7.53 -6.09
C ILE A 161 10.17 -8.64 -5.17
N GLY A 162 9.80 -9.80 -5.72
CA GLY A 162 9.32 -10.93 -4.93
C GLY A 162 10.35 -11.43 -3.91
N GLU A 163 11.63 -11.50 -4.29
CA GLU A 163 12.71 -11.93 -3.37
C GLU A 163 13.13 -10.81 -2.41
N ILE A 164 13.15 -9.55 -2.88
CA ILE A 164 13.42 -8.38 -2.03
C ILE A 164 12.34 -8.29 -0.93
N GLY A 165 11.06 -8.45 -1.29
CA GLY A 165 9.94 -8.41 -0.35
C GLY A 165 9.91 -9.53 0.69
N LYS A 166 10.68 -10.62 0.49
CA LYS A 166 10.88 -11.66 1.51
C LYS A 166 11.92 -11.28 2.57
N LYS A 167 12.87 -10.39 2.23
CA LYS A 167 14.04 -10.05 3.06
C LYS A 167 13.95 -8.65 3.67
N HIS A 168 13.16 -7.78 3.04
CA HIS A 168 13.05 -6.37 3.36
C HIS A 168 11.59 -5.98 3.51
N GLU A 169 11.35 -5.00 4.37
CA GLU A 169 10.02 -4.41 4.57
C GLU A 169 9.90 -3.07 3.84
N THR A 170 11.03 -2.38 3.64
CA THR A 170 11.11 -1.08 2.98
C THR A 170 12.03 -1.17 1.77
N VAL A 171 11.66 -0.51 0.68
CA VAL A 171 12.48 -0.38 -0.52
C VAL A 171 12.52 1.06 -0.95
N ILE A 172 13.70 1.56 -1.32
CA ILE A 172 13.87 2.82 -2.02
C ILE A 172 14.45 2.57 -3.42
N LEU A 173 13.84 3.15 -4.45
CA LEU A 173 14.35 3.16 -5.82
C LEU A 173 14.79 4.58 -6.16
N ASP A 174 16.09 4.78 -6.33
CA ASP A 174 16.70 6.07 -6.65
C ASP A 174 17.65 5.90 -7.86
N CYS A 175 17.27 6.34 -9.06
CA CYS A 175 15.99 6.96 -9.42
C CYS A 175 15.36 6.45 -10.72
N VAL A 176 14.05 6.68 -10.83
CA VAL A 176 13.25 6.38 -12.02
C VAL A 176 13.79 7.11 -13.25
N THR A 177 14.29 8.33 -13.10
CA THR A 177 14.86 9.11 -14.22
C THR A 177 16.12 8.47 -14.80
N LEU A 178 17.00 7.92 -13.96
CA LEU A 178 18.18 7.18 -14.43
C LEU A 178 17.81 5.80 -14.98
N MET A 179 16.80 5.14 -14.41
CA MET A 179 16.24 3.89 -14.95
C MET A 179 15.79 4.08 -16.40
N VAL A 180 14.94 5.09 -16.65
CA VAL A 180 14.46 5.43 -17.99
C VAL A 180 15.61 5.80 -18.92
N ASN A 181 16.56 6.62 -18.46
CA ASN A 181 17.74 6.98 -19.25
C ASN A 181 18.50 5.72 -19.71
N ASN A 182 18.79 4.79 -18.81
CA ASN A 182 19.55 3.58 -19.16
C ASN A 182 18.77 2.67 -20.12
N LEU A 183 17.45 2.53 -19.95
CA LEU A 183 16.61 1.79 -20.89
C LEU A 183 16.63 2.42 -22.28
N MET A 184 16.56 3.75 -22.37
CA MET A 184 16.65 4.49 -23.64
C MET A 184 17.98 4.26 -24.37
N PHE A 185 19.11 4.29 -23.65
CA PHE A 185 20.43 4.11 -24.26
C PHE A 185 20.77 2.64 -24.58
N LYS A 186 20.04 1.67 -24.02
CA LYS A 186 20.25 0.26 -24.30
C LYS A 186 19.87 -0.14 -25.73
N GLU A 187 18.82 0.47 -26.27
CA GLU A 187 18.23 0.10 -27.58
C GLU A 187 19.07 0.55 -28.80
N ASN A 188 20.25 1.18 -28.61
CA ASN A 188 21.13 1.67 -29.67
C ASN A 188 20.42 2.50 -30.76
N ILE A 189 19.40 3.28 -30.37
CA ILE A 189 18.63 4.14 -31.26
C ILE A 189 19.43 5.41 -31.58
N ASP A 190 19.52 5.75 -32.86
CA ASP A 190 19.95 7.09 -33.28
C ASP A 190 18.79 8.08 -33.14
N TYR A 191 18.79 8.83 -32.05
CA TYR A 191 17.71 9.76 -31.72
C TYR A 191 17.61 10.96 -32.66
N ASP A 192 18.65 11.26 -33.45
CA ASP A 192 18.58 12.33 -34.44
C ASP A 192 17.76 11.89 -35.66
N THR A 193 17.85 10.62 -36.04
CA THR A 193 17.26 10.08 -37.27
C THR A 193 16.10 9.09 -37.06
N CYS A 194 15.85 8.63 -35.83
CA CYS A 194 14.80 7.65 -35.51
C CYS A 194 13.40 8.06 -36.01
N SER A 195 12.56 7.08 -36.30
CA SER A 195 11.16 7.29 -36.64
C SER A 195 10.30 7.53 -35.38
N GLN A 196 9.06 7.99 -35.56
CA GLN A 196 8.11 8.06 -34.45
C GLN A 196 7.73 6.65 -33.95
N GLU A 197 7.70 5.65 -34.83
CA GLU A 197 7.41 4.27 -34.45
C GLU A 197 8.47 3.69 -33.51
N ASP A 198 9.76 3.98 -33.75
CA ASP A 198 10.85 3.57 -32.85
C ASP A 198 10.66 4.16 -31.44
N ILE A 199 10.28 5.44 -31.37
CA ILE A 199 10.00 6.14 -30.11
C ILE A 199 8.79 5.52 -29.39
N ASP A 200 7.72 5.22 -30.13
CA ASP A 200 6.50 4.64 -29.57
C ASP A 200 6.75 3.22 -29.04
N GLN A 201 7.56 2.41 -29.74
CA GLN A 201 7.97 1.07 -29.29
C GLN A 201 8.85 1.14 -28.05
N LEU A 202 9.85 2.02 -28.04
CA LEU A 202 10.70 2.28 -26.88
C LEU A 202 9.88 2.71 -25.66
N GLU A 203 8.99 3.69 -25.84
CA GLU A 203 8.15 4.17 -24.76
C GLU A 203 7.24 3.06 -24.25
N LYS A 204 6.62 2.28 -25.15
CA LYS A 204 5.80 1.12 -24.77
C LYS A 204 6.60 0.15 -23.91
N HIS A 205 7.82 -0.20 -24.30
CA HIS A 205 8.70 -1.06 -23.52
C HIS A 205 8.96 -0.51 -22.10
N ILE A 206 9.31 0.78 -21.98
CA ILE A 206 9.56 1.44 -20.70
C ILE A 206 8.30 1.45 -19.82
N LYS A 207 7.14 1.74 -20.40
CA LYS A 207 5.87 1.71 -19.67
C LYS A 207 5.53 0.30 -19.19
N GLU A 208 5.79 -0.72 -19.99
CA GLU A 208 5.58 -2.13 -19.58
C GLU A 208 6.51 -2.53 -18.42
N GLN A 209 7.78 -2.08 -18.42
CA GLN A 209 8.70 -2.29 -17.30
C GLN A 209 8.15 -1.68 -15.99
N VAL A 210 7.63 -0.44 -16.06
CA VAL A 210 7.04 0.27 -14.92
C VAL A 210 5.75 -0.41 -14.45
N ALA A 211 4.88 -0.80 -15.38
CA ALA A 211 3.62 -1.48 -15.06
C ALA A 211 3.87 -2.80 -14.33
N LYS A 212 4.79 -3.63 -14.84
CA LYS A 212 5.19 -4.90 -14.19
C LYS A 212 5.80 -4.65 -12.81
N LEU A 213 6.61 -3.61 -12.66
CA LEU A 213 7.21 -3.23 -11.38
C LEU A 213 6.12 -2.89 -10.35
N ILE A 214 5.17 -2.03 -10.72
CA ILE A 214 4.03 -1.68 -9.85
C ILE A 214 3.23 -2.93 -9.48
N GLU A 215 2.90 -3.78 -10.46
CA GLU A 215 2.13 -5.01 -10.24
C GLU A 215 2.85 -5.96 -9.26
N GLU A 216 4.17 -6.14 -9.40
CA GLU A 216 4.95 -6.97 -8.48
C GLU A 216 5.05 -6.35 -7.08
N ILE A 217 5.15 -5.02 -6.96
CA ILE A 217 5.12 -4.34 -5.66
C ILE A 217 3.77 -4.60 -4.97
N GLU A 218 2.66 -4.48 -5.72
CA GLU A 218 1.30 -4.68 -5.21
C GLU A 218 1.04 -6.09 -4.66
N LYS A 219 1.80 -7.09 -5.13
CA LYS A 219 1.76 -8.48 -4.61
C LYS A 219 2.48 -8.65 -3.27
N THR A 220 3.19 -7.63 -2.79
CA THR A 220 3.97 -7.67 -1.54
C THR A 220 3.35 -6.83 -0.42
N SER A 221 4.02 -6.80 0.73
CA SER A 221 3.73 -5.91 1.86
C SER A 221 4.76 -4.77 2.00
N LEU A 222 5.47 -4.44 0.92
CA LEU A 222 6.56 -3.46 0.95
C LEU A 222 6.05 -2.02 1.16
N TYR A 223 6.80 -1.25 1.96
CA TYR A 223 6.80 0.21 1.89
C TYR A 223 7.79 0.63 0.80
N PHE A 224 7.29 0.95 -0.39
CA PHE A 224 8.10 1.21 -1.58
C PHE A 224 8.17 2.70 -1.89
N VAL A 225 9.35 3.30 -1.81
CA VAL A 225 9.61 4.70 -2.12
C VAL A 225 10.28 4.82 -3.48
N ALA A 226 9.59 5.38 -4.47
CA ALA A 226 10.14 5.69 -5.78
C ALA A 226 10.61 7.16 -5.82
N VAL A 227 11.84 7.40 -6.25
CA VAL A 227 12.41 8.74 -6.43
C VAL A 227 12.51 9.07 -7.91
N THR A 228 12.03 10.23 -8.33
CA THR A 228 12.10 10.71 -9.72
C THR A 228 12.36 12.21 -9.78
N ASN A 229 12.74 12.74 -10.94
CA ASN A 229 12.84 14.20 -11.12
C ASN A 229 11.63 14.74 -11.88
N GLU A 230 11.23 15.97 -11.54
CA GLU A 230 10.42 16.81 -12.42
C GLU A 230 11.33 17.58 -13.37
N ILE A 231 11.28 17.22 -14.66
CA ILE A 231 12.11 17.85 -15.71
C ILE A 231 11.29 18.63 -16.75
N GLY A 232 9.96 18.46 -16.77
CA GLY A 232 9.05 19.13 -17.70
C GLY A 232 8.64 20.56 -17.32
N LEU A 233 9.27 21.16 -16.30
CA LEU A 233 9.00 22.53 -15.84
C LEU A 233 9.93 23.58 -16.48
N SER A 234 10.76 23.17 -17.45
CA SER A 234 11.69 24.03 -18.19
C SER A 234 11.14 24.35 -19.58
N PRO A 235 11.68 25.35 -20.30
CA PRO A 235 11.41 25.53 -21.71
C PRO A 235 11.65 24.25 -22.51
N VAL A 236 10.93 24.09 -23.62
CA VAL A 236 11.10 22.96 -24.53
C VAL A 236 12.56 22.93 -25.01
N ALA A 237 13.21 21.78 -24.84
CA ALA A 237 14.61 21.62 -25.24
C ALA A 237 14.77 21.68 -26.77
N ASP A 238 15.86 22.29 -27.24
CA ASP A 238 16.21 22.34 -28.67
C ASP A 238 16.63 20.96 -29.21
N ASN A 239 17.22 20.13 -28.34
CA ASN A 239 17.68 18.78 -28.68
C ASN A 239 16.50 17.77 -28.71
N ARG A 240 16.42 16.99 -29.80
CA ARG A 240 15.35 16.00 -30.04
C ARG A 240 15.32 14.89 -28.99
N LEU A 241 16.47 14.29 -28.66
CA LEU A 241 16.59 13.30 -27.59
C LEU A 241 16.08 13.85 -26.26
N THR A 242 16.46 15.07 -25.89
CA THR A 242 16.03 15.68 -24.63
C THR A 242 14.51 15.88 -24.57
N ARG A 243 13.87 16.25 -25.68
CA ARG A 243 12.39 16.32 -25.76
C ARG A 243 11.76 14.96 -25.53
N ILE A 244 12.22 13.93 -26.25
CA ILE A 244 11.72 12.55 -26.13
C ILE A 244 11.88 12.05 -24.69
N TYR A 245 13.05 12.23 -24.10
CA TYR A 245 13.31 11.85 -22.71
C TYR A 245 12.37 12.56 -21.72
N THR A 246 12.20 13.89 -21.86
CA THR A 246 11.32 14.70 -21.01
C THR A 246 9.88 14.21 -21.07
N ASP A 247 9.40 13.93 -22.27
CA ASP A 247 8.06 13.43 -22.54
C ASP A 247 7.81 12.05 -21.93
N ILE A 248 8.75 11.12 -22.10
CA ILE A 248 8.67 9.77 -21.52
C ILE A 248 8.69 9.84 -19.99
N ILE A 249 9.59 10.63 -19.39
CA ILE A 249 9.65 10.82 -17.92
C ILE A 249 8.32 11.35 -17.38
N GLY A 250 7.73 12.36 -18.04
CA GLY A 250 6.44 12.90 -17.63
C GLY A 250 5.34 11.82 -17.60
N ARG A 251 5.32 10.92 -18.59
CA ARG A 251 4.33 9.83 -18.67
C ARG A 251 4.64 8.67 -17.70
N VAL A 252 5.91 8.41 -17.41
CA VAL A 252 6.33 7.44 -16.38
C VAL A 252 6.01 7.95 -14.98
N ASN A 253 6.29 9.22 -14.68
CA ASN A 253 5.94 9.86 -13.41
C ASN A 253 4.43 9.80 -13.15
N GLN A 254 3.61 10.03 -14.18
CA GLN A 254 2.14 9.89 -14.09
C GLN A 254 1.71 8.47 -13.71
N GLN A 255 2.36 7.42 -14.24
CA GLN A 255 2.04 6.05 -13.88
C GLN A 255 2.35 5.75 -12.42
N PHE A 256 3.54 6.10 -11.94
CA PHE A 256 3.87 5.98 -10.53
C PHE A 256 2.92 6.80 -9.66
N ALA A 257 2.65 8.06 -10.01
CA ALA A 257 1.78 8.94 -9.23
C ALA A 257 0.35 8.41 -9.15
N LYS A 258 -0.15 7.76 -10.21
CA LYS A 258 -1.48 7.13 -10.23
C LYS A 258 -1.57 5.98 -9.23
N SER A 259 -0.57 5.09 -9.19
CA SER A 259 -0.54 3.94 -8.28
C SER A 259 -0.04 4.27 -6.86
N ALA A 260 0.67 5.39 -6.68
CA ALA A 260 1.20 5.80 -5.39
C ALA A 260 0.08 6.19 -4.42
N ARG A 261 0.17 5.74 -3.18
CA ARG A 261 -0.71 6.16 -2.09
C ARG A 261 -0.43 7.60 -1.66
N GLU A 262 0.85 7.97 -1.69
CA GLU A 262 1.31 9.32 -1.37
C GLU A 262 2.25 9.83 -2.47
N VAL A 263 2.12 11.11 -2.80
CA VAL A 263 3.03 11.78 -3.74
C VAL A 263 3.54 13.06 -3.08
N TYR A 264 4.85 13.21 -3.02
CA TYR A 264 5.52 14.39 -2.49
C TYR A 264 6.29 15.11 -3.59
N LEU A 265 6.03 16.40 -3.75
CA LEU A 265 6.86 17.31 -4.52
C LEU A 265 7.83 18.01 -3.57
N VAL A 266 9.14 17.84 -3.76
CA VAL A 266 10.15 18.46 -2.91
C VAL A 266 10.76 19.67 -3.61
N VAL A 267 10.65 20.84 -2.98
CA VAL A 267 11.13 22.13 -3.47
C VAL A 267 12.01 22.77 -2.39
N SER A 268 13.25 23.10 -2.72
CA SER A 268 14.20 23.73 -1.79
C SER A 268 14.35 23.00 -0.44
N GLY A 269 14.31 21.67 -0.46
CA GLY A 269 14.38 20.80 0.71
C GLY A 269 13.04 20.61 1.44
N ILE A 270 11.98 21.29 1.01
CA ILE A 270 10.67 21.27 1.66
C ILE A 270 9.77 20.27 0.91
N PRO A 271 9.32 19.18 1.57
CA PRO A 271 8.37 18.25 0.98
C PRO A 271 6.94 18.83 1.02
N VAL A 272 6.26 18.81 -0.11
CA VAL A 272 4.85 19.18 -0.26
C VAL A 272 4.06 17.93 -0.65
N CYS A 273 3.18 17.46 0.22
CA CYS A 273 2.29 16.35 -0.10
C CYS A 273 1.22 16.83 -1.10
N ILE A 274 1.23 16.28 -2.32
CA ILE A 274 0.29 16.63 -3.39
C ILE A 274 -0.75 15.53 -3.67
N LYS A 275 -0.60 14.35 -3.04
CA LYS A 275 -1.59 13.26 -3.06
C LYS A 275 -1.50 12.47 -1.76
N GLN A 276 -2.64 12.15 -1.17
CA GLN A 276 -2.77 11.18 -0.08
C GLN A 276 -4.12 10.45 -0.21
N SER A 277 -4.11 9.12 -0.27
CA SER A 277 -5.31 8.27 -0.38
C SER A 277 -5.33 7.10 0.58
#